data_AF-A0A919GNA7-F1
#
_entry.id   AF-A0A919GNA7-F1
#
_cell.length_a   1.000
_cell.length_b   1.000
_cell.length_c   1.000
_cell.angle_alpha   90.00
_cell.angle_beta   90.00
_cell.angle_gamma   90.00
#
_symmetry.space_group_name_H-M   'P 1'
#
loop_
_entity.id
_entity.type
_entity.pdbx_description
1 polymer ?
#
loop_
_entity_poly.entity_id
_entity_poly.type
_entity_poly.pdbx_seq_one_letter_code
_entity_poly.pdbx_strand_id
1 'polypeptide(L)'
;MSDNMSENVTGGGSTAGGEGVDGSTGEGARVALPEVRRMWHLLEPLHAVLYYAPEAFEEATALGYGVGERWPSYFPYRAAPLGAAGSERVTSAFYSFSPRMVAEHIEPAWKTASPEAVLAARDRAIDRACRAIFGDRANSPELTEAAALARRAAESVNTAGRPLAAANAELPWPEPAHLQLWRAATILREHRGDGHLAALMVADLDPVESLVSFAAIGAASLERFESRGWSREEWAAAHARLAARGLVAADGDGTGTGTGTGTGRGTATGVVRPWKPAEACANRSSGTPTNWPPVPGGSSARPTPPGSPTCWASSGWL
;
A
#
# COMPACT_ATOMS: atom_id res chain seq x y z
N MET A 1 -58.65 16.56 14.62
CA MET A 1 -57.87 17.05 13.47
C MET A 1 -56.87 15.95 13.11
N SER A 2 -57.31 14.74 12.74
CA SER A 2 -58.36 14.34 11.76
C SER A 2 -57.91 14.49 10.32
N ASP A 3 -58.26 13.65 9.31
CA ASP A 3 -58.86 12.29 9.19
C ASP A 3 -58.76 11.93 7.66
N ASN A 4 -58.89 10.72 7.08
CA ASN A 4 -59.22 9.34 7.53
C ASN A 4 -58.57 8.33 6.53
N MET A 5 -58.23 7.09 6.92
CA MET A 5 -58.94 5.81 6.65
C MET A 5 -59.41 5.44 5.21
N SER A 6 -59.16 4.15 4.89
CA SER A 6 -60.04 3.17 4.18
C SER A 6 -60.06 3.03 2.64
N GLU A 7 -59.50 1.90 2.20
CA GLU A 7 -60.09 0.78 1.44
C GLU A 7 -61.17 0.93 0.33
N ASN A 8 -60.94 0.12 -0.72
CA ASN A 8 -61.90 -0.56 -1.62
C ASN A 8 -62.71 0.25 -2.66
N VAL A 9 -62.59 -0.15 -3.94
CA VAL A 9 -63.60 -0.97 -4.65
C VAL A 9 -63.08 -1.47 -6.03
N THR A 10 -63.66 -2.59 -6.46
CA THR A 10 -63.35 -3.47 -7.61
C THR A 10 -63.29 -2.88 -9.03
N GLY A 11 -62.46 -3.52 -9.88
CA GLY A 11 -62.95 -4.16 -11.12
C GLY A 11 -62.66 -3.49 -12.47
N GLY A 12 -62.31 -4.31 -13.47
CA GLY A 12 -62.24 -3.93 -14.89
C GLY A 12 -60.89 -4.20 -15.55
N GLY A 13 -60.78 -5.29 -16.30
CA GLY A 13 -59.59 -5.56 -17.13
C GLY A 13 -59.70 -4.89 -18.50
N SER A 14 -58.57 -4.42 -19.04
CA SER A 14 -58.39 -4.21 -20.48
C SER A 14 -56.91 -4.30 -20.85
N THR A 15 -56.62 -5.07 -21.89
CA THR A 15 -55.28 -5.25 -22.47
C THR A 15 -54.97 -4.17 -23.51
N ALA A 16 -53.85 -3.46 -23.39
CA ALA A 16 -53.16 -2.82 -24.52
C ALA A 16 -51.72 -2.41 -24.12
N GLY A 17 -50.82 -2.39 -25.10
CA GLY A 17 -49.37 -2.28 -24.91
C GLY A 17 -48.85 -1.04 -24.18
N GLY A 18 -47.74 -1.27 -23.47
CA GLY A 18 -46.83 -0.26 -22.94
C GLY A 18 -45.41 -0.77 -23.14
N GLU A 19 -44.52 0.10 -23.64
CA GLU A 19 -43.19 -0.27 -24.09
C GLU A 19 -42.32 -0.86 -22.97
N GLY A 20 -41.61 -1.94 -23.28
CA GLY A 20 -40.64 -2.53 -22.36
C GLY A 20 -39.47 -1.59 -22.17
N VAL A 21 -39.42 -0.91 -21.01
CA VAL A 21 -38.27 -0.11 -20.58
C VAL A 21 -37.04 -1.01 -20.57
N ASP A 22 -36.03 -0.65 -21.37
CA ASP A 22 -34.74 -1.32 -21.40
C ASP A 22 -34.07 -1.22 -20.02
N GLY A 23 -34.09 -2.34 -19.29
CA GLY A 23 -33.45 -2.50 -17.99
C GLY A 23 -31.93 -2.66 -18.09
N SER A 24 -31.26 -1.87 -18.91
CA SER A 24 -29.79 -1.86 -19.03
C SER A 24 -29.15 -1.11 -17.86
N THR A 25 -29.35 -1.63 -16.64
CA THR A 25 -28.54 -1.25 -15.48
C THR A 25 -27.10 -1.66 -15.75
N GLY A 26 -26.29 -0.70 -16.21
CA GLY A 26 -24.89 -0.92 -16.56
C GLY A 26 -24.11 -1.44 -15.36
N GLU A 27 -23.79 -2.74 -15.37
CA GLU A 27 -22.88 -3.34 -14.40
C GLU A 27 -21.47 -2.79 -14.65
N GLY A 28 -21.11 -1.76 -13.87
CA GLY A 28 -19.81 -1.11 -13.98
C GLY A 28 -18.70 -2.14 -13.86
N ALA A 29 -17.81 -2.19 -14.85
CA ALA A 29 -16.79 -3.22 -14.98
C ALA A 29 -15.92 -3.28 -13.72
N ARG A 30 -16.14 -4.31 -12.89
CA ARG A 30 -15.32 -4.57 -11.71
C ARG A 30 -13.90 -4.89 -12.17
N VAL A 31 -12.93 -4.05 -11.81
CA VAL A 31 -11.51 -4.33 -12.07
C VAL A 31 -11.16 -5.64 -11.38
N ALA A 32 -10.75 -6.65 -12.15
CA ALA A 32 -10.48 -7.97 -11.59
C ALA A 32 -9.22 -7.97 -10.71
N LEU A 33 -9.19 -8.88 -9.73
CA LEU A 33 -8.14 -8.91 -8.70
C LEU A 33 -6.71 -9.13 -9.26
N PRO A 34 -6.48 -9.89 -10.35
CA PRO A 34 -5.15 -9.98 -10.97
C PRO A 34 -4.62 -8.65 -11.49
N GLU A 35 -5.48 -7.80 -12.05
CA GLU A 35 -5.15 -6.47 -12.56
C GLU A 35 -4.80 -5.51 -11.43
N VAL A 36 -5.55 -5.54 -10.32
CA VAL A 36 -5.22 -4.79 -9.10
C VAL A 36 -3.85 -5.21 -8.54
N ARG A 37 -3.55 -6.51 -8.50
CA ARG A 37 -2.23 -7.01 -8.09
C ARG A 37 -1.12 -6.58 -9.06
N ARG A 38 -1.37 -6.63 -10.38
CA ARG A 38 -0.41 -6.16 -11.39
C ARG A 38 -0.12 -4.68 -11.25
N MET A 39 -1.14 -3.85 -10.96
CA MET A 39 -0.96 -2.41 -10.78
C MET A 39 -0.10 -2.09 -9.54
N TRP A 40 -0.24 -2.82 -8.43
CA TRP A 40 0.73 -2.75 -7.31
C TRP A 40 2.15 -3.04 -7.80
N HIS A 41 2.35 -4.11 -8.59
CA HIS A 41 3.68 -4.53 -9.04
C HIS A 41 4.38 -3.51 -9.94
N LEU A 42 3.65 -2.54 -10.50
CA LEU A 42 4.20 -1.41 -11.25
C LEU A 42 4.40 -0.16 -10.38
N LEU A 43 3.51 0.13 -9.43
CA LEU A 43 3.54 1.36 -8.63
C LEU A 43 4.40 1.28 -7.37
N GLU A 44 4.46 0.13 -6.68
CA GLU A 44 5.25 -0.03 -5.45
C GLU A 44 6.75 0.27 -5.67
N PRO A 45 7.42 -0.20 -6.75
CA PRO A 45 8.82 0.13 -7.00
C PRO A 45 9.06 1.64 -7.19
N LEU A 46 8.12 2.37 -7.79
CA LEU A 46 8.22 3.82 -7.98
C LEU A 46 8.21 4.54 -6.63
N HIS A 47 7.24 4.24 -5.77
CA HIS A 47 7.17 4.80 -4.43
C HIS A 47 8.43 4.45 -3.61
N ALA A 48 8.86 3.17 -3.66
CA ALA A 48 9.97 2.64 -2.89
C ALA A 48 11.33 3.29 -3.17
N VAL A 49 11.53 3.96 -4.33
CA VAL A 49 12.75 4.74 -4.66
C VAL A 49 13.18 5.63 -3.49
N LEU A 50 12.24 6.27 -2.80
CA LEU A 50 12.52 7.17 -1.68
C LEU A 50 13.36 6.54 -0.55
N TYR A 51 13.25 5.24 -0.34
CA TYR A 51 13.88 4.55 0.80
C TYR A 51 15.19 3.85 0.44
N TYR A 52 15.64 3.95 -0.82
CA TYR A 52 16.79 3.22 -1.37
C TYR A 52 17.70 4.04 -2.30
N ALA A 53 17.21 5.16 -2.85
CA ALA A 53 17.99 6.00 -3.76
C ALA A 53 19.09 6.78 -3.02
N PRO A 54 20.33 6.84 -3.55
CA PRO A 54 21.40 7.63 -2.94
C PRO A 54 21.02 9.11 -2.79
N GLU A 55 20.27 9.67 -3.73
CA GLU A 55 19.79 11.05 -3.69
C GLU A 55 18.88 11.33 -2.50
N ALA A 56 18.14 10.32 -2.00
CA ALA A 56 17.32 10.43 -0.80
C ALA A 56 18.15 10.37 0.49
N PHE A 57 19.26 9.62 0.49
CA PHE A 57 20.21 9.62 1.61
C PHE A 57 21.04 10.91 1.65
N GLU A 58 21.43 11.46 0.51
CA GLU A 58 22.07 12.79 0.42
C GLU A 58 21.17 13.89 1.01
N GLU A 59 19.90 13.95 0.57
CA GLU A 59 18.94 14.93 1.07
C GLU A 59 18.62 14.73 2.56
N ALA A 60 18.55 13.48 3.05
CA ALA A 60 18.38 13.19 4.47
C ALA A 60 19.60 13.62 5.30
N THR A 61 20.81 13.41 4.78
CA THR A 61 22.06 13.85 5.41
C THR A 61 22.14 15.38 5.46
N ALA A 62 21.71 16.06 4.39
CA ALA A 62 21.65 17.53 4.33
C ALA A 62 20.66 18.14 5.33
N LEU A 63 19.60 17.42 5.70
CA LEU A 63 18.70 17.78 6.80
C LEU A 63 19.26 17.46 8.20
N GLY A 64 20.35 16.68 8.30
CA GLY A 64 20.94 16.25 9.57
C GLY A 64 20.42 14.90 10.10
N TYR A 65 19.73 14.10 9.29
CA TYR A 65 19.34 12.74 9.65
C TYR A 65 20.49 11.74 9.45
N GLY A 66 20.54 10.72 10.30
CA GLY A 66 21.42 9.58 10.11
C GLY A 66 21.00 8.71 8.91
N VAL A 67 21.98 8.25 8.14
CA VAL A 67 21.77 7.37 6.96
C VAL A 67 22.58 6.08 6.99
N GLY A 68 23.35 5.84 8.07
CA GLY A 68 24.02 4.56 8.31
C GLY A 68 23.05 3.42 8.63
N GLU A 69 21.83 3.76 9.04
CA GLU A 69 20.71 2.84 9.26
C GLU A 69 19.47 3.33 8.51
N ARG A 70 18.55 2.41 8.22
CA ARG A 70 17.33 2.71 7.44
C ARG A 70 16.39 3.69 8.15
N TRP A 71 16.26 3.56 9.45
CA TRP A 71 15.11 4.11 10.19
C TRP A 71 15.15 5.62 10.45
N PRO A 72 16.29 6.25 10.80
CA PRO A 72 16.32 7.68 11.13
C PRO A 72 15.89 8.61 9.99
N SER A 73 16.00 8.17 8.73
CA SER A 73 15.46 8.91 7.56
C SER A 73 14.09 8.37 7.09
N TYR A 74 13.85 7.05 7.16
CA TYR A 74 12.57 6.43 6.76
C TYR A 74 11.36 7.03 7.51
N PHE A 75 11.45 7.15 8.84
CA PHE A 75 10.36 7.63 9.67
C PHE A 75 9.94 9.06 9.33
N PRO A 76 10.83 10.09 9.36
CA PRO A 76 10.44 11.44 8.97
C PRO A 76 9.94 11.52 7.52
N TYR A 77 10.58 10.85 6.56
CA TYR A 77 10.15 10.89 5.15
C TYR A 77 8.72 10.37 4.92
N ARG A 78 8.31 9.34 5.66
CA ARG A 78 6.94 8.80 5.59
C ARG A 78 5.94 9.58 6.45
N ALA A 79 6.37 10.11 7.60
CA ALA A 79 5.49 10.80 8.54
C ALA A 79 5.23 12.28 8.20
N ALA A 80 6.14 12.96 7.49
CA ALA A 80 6.05 14.41 7.22
C ALA A 80 4.72 14.91 6.59
N PRO A 81 3.98 14.14 5.76
CA PRO A 81 2.64 14.52 5.32
C PRO A 81 1.63 14.74 6.46
N LEU A 82 1.80 14.08 7.61
CA LEU A 82 0.98 14.27 8.81
C LEU A 82 1.34 15.55 9.59
N GLY A 83 2.24 16.39 9.06
CA GLY A 83 2.85 17.51 9.75
C GLY A 83 3.74 17.05 10.92
N ALA A 84 3.88 17.89 11.94
CA ALA A 84 4.64 17.60 13.16
C ALA A 84 3.85 16.67 14.10
N ALA A 85 3.50 15.48 13.61
CA ALA A 85 2.78 14.47 14.37
C ALA A 85 3.67 13.88 15.47
N GLY A 86 3.14 13.79 16.69
CA GLY A 86 3.82 13.14 17.82
C GLY A 86 3.88 11.62 17.66
N SER A 87 4.76 10.98 18.44
CA SER A 87 5.04 9.54 18.39
C SER A 87 3.76 8.68 18.42
N GLU A 88 2.82 8.95 19.33
CA GLU A 88 1.53 8.23 19.42
C GLU A 88 0.70 8.29 18.12
N ARG A 89 0.55 9.47 17.51
CA ARG A 89 -0.20 9.64 16.25
C ARG A 89 0.50 8.92 15.08
N VAL A 90 1.83 8.95 15.05
CA VAL A 90 2.59 8.20 14.04
C VAL A 90 2.48 6.70 14.28
N THR A 91 2.57 6.21 15.53
CA THR A 91 2.39 4.79 15.88
C THR A 91 1.04 4.26 15.41
N SER A 92 -0.04 5.01 15.62
CA SER A 92 -1.37 4.64 15.13
C SER A 92 -1.40 4.44 13.61
N ALA A 93 -0.79 5.35 12.84
CA ALA A 93 -0.71 5.24 11.38
C ALA A 93 0.32 4.20 10.89
N PHE A 94 1.33 3.88 11.70
CA PHE A 94 2.44 2.99 11.38
C PHE A 94 2.27 1.59 12.00
N TYR A 95 1.05 1.27 12.47
CA TYR A 95 0.55 0.08 13.16
C TYR A 95 1.56 -1.05 13.48
N SER A 96 2.17 -1.64 12.46
CA SER A 96 3.17 -2.71 12.56
C SER A 96 4.41 -2.40 13.40
N PHE A 97 4.79 -1.14 13.58
CA PHE A 97 5.98 -0.76 14.33
C PHE A 97 5.72 -0.68 15.84
N SER A 98 6.68 -1.13 16.65
CA SER A 98 6.61 -0.96 18.10
C SER A 98 6.55 0.53 18.48
N PRO A 99 5.71 0.94 19.44
CA PRO A 99 5.62 2.35 19.86
C PRO A 99 6.97 2.93 20.26
N ARG A 100 7.83 2.10 20.89
CA ARG A 100 9.20 2.42 21.29
C ARG A 100 10.07 2.87 20.11
N MET A 101 10.06 2.11 19.02
CA MET A 101 10.82 2.41 17.80
C MET A 101 10.28 3.64 17.06
N VAL A 102 8.96 3.86 17.08
CA VAL A 102 8.38 5.08 16.52
C VAL A 102 8.81 6.30 17.33
N ALA A 103 8.76 6.24 18.66
CA ALA A 103 9.21 7.31 19.54
C ALA A 103 10.69 7.66 19.34
N GLU A 104 11.55 6.65 19.30
CA GLU A 104 13.00 6.77 19.07
C GLU A 104 13.35 7.59 17.83
N HIS A 105 12.59 7.45 16.75
CA HIS A 105 12.88 8.14 15.48
C HIS A 105 12.02 9.39 15.23
N ILE A 106 10.81 9.51 15.77
CA ILE A 106 9.91 10.66 15.52
C ILE A 106 10.15 11.81 16.50
N GLU A 107 10.39 11.53 17.79
CA GLU A 107 10.57 12.58 18.81
C GLU A 107 11.81 13.47 18.61
N PRO A 108 12.97 12.97 18.12
CA PRO A 108 14.05 13.85 17.70
C PRO A 108 13.82 14.45 16.30
N ALA A 109 13.09 13.78 15.40
CA ALA A 109 13.09 14.14 13.98
C ALA A 109 12.60 15.56 13.68
N TRP A 110 11.58 16.04 14.40
CA TRP A 110 11.04 17.39 14.24
C TRP A 110 11.88 18.49 14.90
N LYS A 111 12.91 18.11 15.67
CA LYS A 111 13.96 19.02 16.16
C LYS A 111 15.11 19.14 15.14
N THR A 112 15.31 18.09 14.33
CA THR A 112 16.31 18.05 13.25
C THR A 112 15.84 18.87 12.03
N ALA A 113 14.62 18.63 11.54
CA ALA A 113 14.04 19.39 10.44
C ALA A 113 12.51 19.49 10.57
N SER A 114 11.93 20.59 10.05
CA SER A 114 10.47 20.72 10.00
C SER A 114 9.86 19.79 8.95
N PRO A 115 8.59 19.38 9.09
CA PRO A 115 7.91 18.54 8.09
C PRO A 115 7.98 19.13 6.67
N GLU A 116 7.88 20.45 6.54
CA GLU A 116 7.95 21.17 5.26
C GLU A 116 9.34 21.04 4.62
N ALA A 117 10.40 21.14 5.43
CA ALA A 117 11.77 20.91 4.98
C ALA A 117 12.00 19.45 4.54
N VAL A 118 11.42 18.48 5.27
CA VAL A 118 11.44 17.05 4.91
C VAL A 118 10.71 16.80 3.60
N LEU A 119 9.53 17.41 3.40
CA LEU A 119 8.76 17.30 2.15
C LEU A 119 9.50 17.92 0.97
N ALA A 120 10.12 19.09 1.14
CA ALA A 120 10.91 19.73 0.08
C ALA A 120 12.17 18.91 -0.28
N ALA A 121 12.83 18.32 0.72
CA ALA A 121 13.98 17.43 0.52
C ALA A 121 13.59 16.12 -0.20
N ARG A 122 12.44 15.55 0.19
CA ARG A 122 11.84 14.38 -0.46
C ARG A 122 11.54 14.63 -1.94
N ASP A 123 10.93 15.76 -2.26
CA ASP A 123 10.58 16.09 -3.65
C ASP A 123 11.84 16.35 -4.50
N ARG A 124 12.91 16.95 -3.94
CA ARG A 124 14.23 17.04 -4.59
C ARG A 124 14.90 15.68 -4.80
N ALA A 125 14.87 14.81 -3.80
CA ALA A 125 15.43 13.47 -3.89
C ALA A 125 14.78 12.67 -5.03
N ILE A 126 13.45 12.70 -5.12
CA ILE A 126 12.69 12.01 -6.16
C ILE A 126 12.88 12.65 -7.53
N ASP A 127 13.00 13.97 -7.64
CA ASP A 127 13.30 14.62 -8.93
C ASP A 127 14.64 14.11 -9.50
N ARG A 128 15.69 14.12 -8.67
CA ARG A 128 17.02 13.65 -9.07
C ARG A 128 17.03 12.15 -9.39
N ALA A 129 16.49 11.31 -8.50
CA ALA A 129 16.45 9.87 -8.67
C ALA A 129 15.61 9.43 -9.89
N CYS A 130 14.43 10.03 -10.12
CA CYS A 130 13.62 9.72 -11.29
C CYS A 130 14.30 10.16 -12.60
N ARG A 131 15.00 11.29 -12.62
CA ARG A 131 15.80 11.69 -13.79
C ARG A 131 16.95 10.73 -14.07
N ALA A 132 17.65 10.26 -13.03
CA ALA A 132 18.70 9.25 -13.16
C ALA A 132 18.16 7.91 -13.69
N ILE A 133 16.98 7.47 -13.24
CA ILE A 133 16.35 6.19 -13.65
C ILE A 133 15.74 6.26 -15.06
N PHE A 134 15.05 7.34 -15.40
CA PHE A 134 14.31 7.44 -16.67
C PHE A 134 15.15 8.04 -17.81
N GLY A 135 16.15 8.86 -17.50
CA GLY A 135 16.92 9.64 -18.48
C GLY A 135 16.00 10.58 -19.26
N ASP A 136 16.18 10.67 -20.58
CA ASP A 136 15.37 11.51 -21.47
C ASP A 136 13.86 11.21 -21.38
N ARG A 137 13.49 9.98 -20.97
CA ARG A 137 12.08 9.60 -20.79
C ARG A 137 11.39 10.33 -19.65
N ALA A 138 12.13 11.01 -18.76
CA ALA A 138 11.56 11.87 -17.71
C ALA A 138 10.64 12.98 -18.26
N ASN A 139 10.78 13.35 -19.54
CA ASN A 139 9.96 14.37 -20.21
C ASN A 139 9.14 13.78 -21.37
N SER A 140 8.94 12.45 -21.45
CA SER A 140 8.27 11.85 -22.60
C SER A 140 6.74 12.03 -22.58
N PRO A 141 6.07 12.01 -23.75
CA PRO A 141 4.61 12.03 -23.83
C PRO A 141 3.97 10.86 -23.05
N GLU A 142 4.56 9.67 -23.11
CA GLU A 142 4.07 8.47 -22.45
C GLU A 142 4.16 8.58 -20.92
N LEU A 143 5.24 9.18 -20.39
CA LEU A 143 5.35 9.43 -18.95
C LEU A 143 4.35 10.50 -18.51
N THR A 144 4.12 11.52 -19.33
CA THR A 144 3.12 12.57 -19.08
C THR A 144 1.70 11.99 -19.05
N GLU A 145 1.37 11.09 -19.98
CA GLU A 145 0.10 10.36 -19.99
C GLU A 145 -0.03 9.44 -18.77
N ALA A 146 1.01 8.67 -18.45
CA ALA A 146 1.02 7.78 -17.29
C ALA A 146 0.84 8.55 -15.97
N ALA A 147 1.49 9.71 -15.83
CA ALA A 147 1.31 10.60 -14.69
C ALA A 147 -0.14 11.11 -14.60
N ALA A 148 -0.72 11.56 -15.70
CA ALA A 148 -2.11 12.03 -15.74
C ALA A 148 -3.13 10.91 -15.44
N LEU A 149 -2.89 9.68 -15.91
CA LEU A 149 -3.69 8.49 -15.60
C LEU A 149 -3.60 8.12 -14.11
N ALA A 150 -2.38 8.02 -13.58
CA ALA A 150 -2.14 7.67 -12.17
C ALA A 150 -2.72 8.74 -11.24
N ARG A 151 -2.58 10.03 -11.59
CA ARG A 151 -3.18 11.15 -10.87
C ARG A 151 -4.70 11.05 -10.80
N ARG A 152 -5.40 10.81 -11.92
CA ARG A 152 -6.86 10.60 -11.92
C ARG A 152 -7.27 9.44 -11.02
N ALA A 153 -6.49 8.36 -11.00
CA ALA A 153 -6.75 7.24 -10.08
C ALA A 153 -6.57 7.67 -8.61
N ALA A 154 -5.49 8.37 -8.28
CA ALA A 154 -5.21 8.88 -6.93
C ALA A 154 -6.22 9.95 -6.45
N GLU A 155 -6.73 10.80 -7.34
CA GLU A 155 -7.79 11.78 -7.02
C GLU A 155 -9.17 11.10 -6.85
N SER A 156 -9.35 9.87 -7.35
CA SER A 156 -10.63 9.13 -7.26
C SER A 156 -10.81 8.26 -6.01
N VAL A 157 -9.75 8.04 -5.20
CA VAL A 157 -9.84 7.14 -4.05
C VAL A 157 -10.50 7.78 -2.83
N ASN A 158 -11.30 6.99 -2.10
CA ASN A 158 -11.90 7.44 -0.84
C ASN A 158 -10.88 7.34 0.31
N THR A 159 -10.50 8.50 0.85
CA THR A 159 -9.54 8.65 1.95
C THR A 159 -10.17 8.58 3.36
N ALA A 160 -11.49 8.37 3.47
CA ALA A 160 -12.16 8.20 4.78
C ALA A 160 -11.58 6.98 5.53
N GLY A 161 -11.10 7.21 6.76
CA GLY A 161 -10.40 6.19 7.56
C GLY A 161 -8.99 5.84 7.06
N ARG A 162 -8.40 6.66 6.17
CA ARG A 162 -7.08 6.43 5.56
C ARG A 162 -6.13 7.61 5.79
N PRO A 163 -5.53 7.72 6.98
CA PRO A 163 -4.80 8.92 7.38
C PRO A 163 -3.57 9.20 6.52
N LEU A 164 -2.81 8.17 6.12
CA LEU A 164 -1.60 8.36 5.30
C LEU A 164 -1.95 8.67 3.85
N ALA A 165 -3.03 8.09 3.32
CA ALA A 165 -3.57 8.44 2.01
C ALA A 165 -4.07 9.89 1.98
N ALA A 166 -4.89 10.28 2.96
CA ALA A 166 -5.44 11.63 3.10
C ALA A 166 -4.32 12.68 3.15
N ALA A 167 -3.36 12.49 4.05
CA ALA A 167 -2.24 13.40 4.24
C ALA A 167 -1.36 13.56 2.99
N ASN A 168 -1.17 12.51 2.19
CA ASN A 168 -0.43 12.62 0.93
C ASN A 168 -1.24 13.23 -0.22
N ALA A 169 -2.57 13.16 -0.18
CA ALA A 169 -3.50 13.72 -1.17
C ALA A 169 -3.83 15.20 -0.91
N GLU A 170 -3.69 15.69 0.33
CA GLU A 170 -3.83 17.10 0.69
C GLU A 170 -2.64 17.96 0.23
N LEU A 171 -1.48 17.34 0.05
CA LEU A 171 -0.27 18.02 -0.42
C LEU A 171 -0.41 18.48 -1.90
N PRO A 172 0.11 19.67 -2.25
CA PRO A 172 -0.03 20.22 -3.60
C PRO A 172 0.61 19.29 -4.65
N TRP A 173 -0.06 19.18 -5.80
CA TRP A 173 0.50 18.44 -6.94
C TRP A 173 1.73 19.17 -7.49
N PRO A 174 2.87 18.47 -7.67
CA PRO A 174 4.05 19.05 -8.29
C PRO A 174 3.83 19.23 -9.80
N GLU A 175 4.50 20.20 -10.43
CA GLU A 175 4.40 20.42 -11.88
C GLU A 175 5.00 19.26 -12.72
N PRO A 176 6.24 18.76 -12.46
CA PRO A 176 6.86 17.76 -13.34
C PRO A 176 6.15 16.40 -13.35
N ALA A 177 6.01 15.81 -14.54
CA ALA A 177 5.25 14.57 -14.75
C ALA A 177 5.75 13.38 -13.92
N HIS A 178 7.08 13.16 -13.81
CA HIS A 178 7.63 12.09 -12.97
C HIS A 178 7.31 12.28 -11.48
N LEU A 179 7.27 13.52 -10.99
CA LEU A 179 6.87 13.83 -9.62
C LEU A 179 5.37 13.60 -9.40
N GLN A 180 4.52 13.95 -10.38
CA GLN A 180 3.08 13.62 -10.32
C GLN A 180 2.85 12.10 -10.32
N LEU A 181 3.58 11.35 -11.16
CA LEU A 181 3.51 9.89 -11.18
C LEU A 181 3.94 9.28 -9.83
N TRP A 182 5.04 9.75 -9.24
CA TRP A 182 5.51 9.30 -7.93
C TRP A 182 4.54 9.68 -6.79
N ARG A 183 3.97 10.89 -6.83
CA ARG A 183 2.95 11.37 -5.89
C ARG A 183 1.70 10.48 -5.93
N ALA A 184 1.20 10.18 -7.14
CA ALA A 184 0.07 9.29 -7.34
C ALA A 184 0.36 7.86 -6.84
N ALA A 185 1.53 7.31 -7.16
CA ALA A 185 1.96 6.00 -6.64
C ALA A 185 2.00 5.97 -5.11
N THR A 186 2.46 7.05 -4.47
CA THR A 186 2.51 7.19 -3.01
C THR A 186 1.10 7.24 -2.39
N ILE A 187 0.18 8.05 -2.94
CA ILE A 187 -1.22 8.11 -2.47
C ILE A 187 -1.89 6.74 -2.59
N LEU A 188 -1.71 6.05 -3.71
CA LEU A 188 -2.29 4.72 -3.96
C LEU A 188 -1.67 3.62 -3.07
N ARG A 189 -0.36 3.69 -2.79
CA ARG A 189 0.32 2.83 -1.81
C ARG A 189 -0.26 3.03 -0.42
N GLU A 190 -0.34 4.27 0.05
CA GLU A 190 -0.80 4.55 1.41
C GLU A 190 -2.30 4.26 1.57
N HIS A 191 -3.13 4.55 0.56
CA HIS A 191 -4.53 4.13 0.52
C HIS A 191 -4.68 2.60 0.68
N ARG A 192 -3.83 1.82 -0.01
CA ARG A 192 -3.80 0.36 0.15
C ARG A 192 -3.33 -0.04 1.55
N GLY A 193 -2.27 0.56 2.08
CA GLY A 193 -1.71 0.30 3.40
C GLY A 193 -2.72 0.53 4.51
N ASP A 194 -3.34 1.71 4.55
CA ASP A 194 -4.43 2.06 5.46
C ASP A 194 -5.60 1.04 5.36
N GLY A 195 -5.85 0.49 4.16
CA GLY A 195 -6.83 -0.57 3.94
C GLY A 195 -6.43 -1.94 4.51
N HIS A 196 -5.13 -2.25 4.58
CA HIS A 196 -4.64 -3.44 5.27
C HIS A 196 -4.78 -3.26 6.78
N LEU A 197 -4.55 -2.05 7.32
CA LEU A 197 -4.79 -1.75 8.74
C LEU A 197 -6.26 -1.94 9.12
N ALA A 198 -7.19 -1.42 8.30
CA ALA A 198 -8.63 -1.65 8.48
C ALA A 198 -8.99 -3.15 8.46
N ALA A 199 -8.36 -3.94 7.57
CA ALA A 199 -8.55 -5.38 7.51
C ALA A 199 -8.01 -6.12 8.75
N LEU A 200 -6.84 -5.72 9.28
CA LEU A 200 -6.25 -6.27 10.50
C LEU A 200 -7.15 -6.02 11.72
N MET A 201 -7.69 -4.81 11.86
CA MET A 201 -8.63 -4.47 12.93
C MET A 201 -9.93 -5.29 12.85
N VAL A 202 -10.48 -5.50 11.64
CA VAL A 202 -11.67 -6.37 11.43
C VAL A 202 -11.35 -7.85 11.70
N ALA A 203 -10.09 -8.27 11.53
CA ALA A 203 -9.62 -9.61 11.82
C ALA A 203 -9.20 -9.83 13.29
N ASP A 204 -9.31 -8.81 14.15
CA ASP A 204 -8.86 -8.85 15.56
C ASP A 204 -7.36 -9.25 15.66
N LEU A 205 -6.53 -8.70 14.78
CA LEU A 205 -5.08 -8.92 14.77
C LEU A 205 -4.34 -7.69 15.28
N ASP A 206 -3.71 -7.82 16.45
CA ASP A 206 -2.89 -6.75 17.02
C ASP A 206 -1.61 -6.48 16.18
N PRO A 207 -0.87 -5.38 16.42
CA PRO A 207 0.36 -5.05 15.70
C PRO A 207 1.36 -6.20 15.54
N VAL A 208 1.61 -6.98 16.59
CA VAL A 208 2.62 -8.04 16.60
C VAL A 208 2.06 -9.30 15.95
N GLU A 209 0.79 -9.61 16.19
CA GLU A 209 0.09 -10.72 15.54
C GLU A 209 0.00 -10.52 14.02
N SER A 210 -0.15 -9.28 13.55
CA SER A 210 -0.05 -8.96 12.12
C SER A 210 1.30 -9.41 11.56
N LEU A 211 2.42 -9.09 12.22
CA LEU A 211 3.76 -9.47 11.79
C LEU A 211 3.97 -10.98 11.82
N VAL A 212 3.55 -11.66 12.90
CA VAL A 212 3.67 -13.13 13.04
C VAL A 212 2.87 -13.84 11.95
N SER A 213 1.63 -13.40 11.68
CA SER A 213 0.79 -14.01 10.65
C SER A 213 1.37 -13.87 9.23
N PHE A 214 1.95 -12.71 8.90
CA PHE A 214 2.64 -12.49 7.62
C PHE A 214 3.96 -13.26 7.50
N ALA A 215 4.71 -13.42 8.60
CA ALA A 215 5.90 -14.24 8.67
C ALA A 215 5.58 -15.74 8.46
N ALA A 216 4.51 -16.25 9.09
CA ALA A 216 4.08 -17.64 9.00
C ALA A 216 3.71 -18.09 7.57
N ILE A 217 3.19 -17.18 6.74
CA ILE A 217 2.91 -17.45 5.31
C ILE A 217 4.07 -17.12 4.36
N GLY A 218 5.23 -16.71 4.88
CA GLY A 218 6.41 -16.36 4.09
C GLY A 218 6.23 -15.12 3.21
N ALA A 219 5.42 -14.13 3.62
CA ALA A 219 5.16 -12.92 2.82
C ALA A 219 6.42 -12.06 2.61
N ALA A 220 7.40 -12.17 3.50
CA ALA A 220 8.76 -11.63 3.36
C ALA A 220 9.74 -12.43 4.26
N SER A 221 11.02 -12.05 4.30
CA SER A 221 12.00 -12.61 5.25
C SER A 221 11.61 -12.29 6.70
N LEU A 222 11.87 -13.22 7.62
CA LEU A 222 11.58 -13.06 9.06
C LEU A 222 12.24 -11.79 9.64
N GLU A 223 13.54 -11.60 9.37
CA GLU A 223 14.33 -10.42 9.71
C GLU A 223 13.60 -9.09 9.41
N ARG A 224 12.86 -9.02 8.30
CA ARG A 224 12.13 -7.82 7.88
C ARG A 224 10.92 -7.53 8.77
N PHE A 225 10.27 -8.55 9.30
CA PHE A 225 9.20 -8.39 10.27
C PHE A 225 9.76 -8.15 11.68
N GLU A 226 10.85 -8.83 12.06
CA GLU A 226 11.55 -8.59 13.33
C GLU A 226 12.11 -7.16 13.44
N SER A 227 12.55 -6.57 12.32
CA SER A 227 13.08 -5.20 12.23
C SER A 227 12.11 -4.06 12.63
N ARG A 228 10.90 -4.38 13.11
CA ARG A 228 9.87 -3.42 13.57
C ARG A 228 9.97 -3.06 15.07
N GLY A 229 11.01 -3.56 15.75
CA GLY A 229 11.38 -3.16 17.11
C GLY A 229 10.63 -3.87 18.24
N TRP A 230 9.79 -4.85 17.94
CA TRP A 230 9.17 -5.71 18.95
C TRP A 230 10.19 -6.70 19.51
N SER A 231 10.14 -6.97 20.81
CA SER A 231 11.04 -7.92 21.49
C SER A 231 10.70 -9.37 21.13
N ARG A 232 11.64 -10.29 21.40
CA ARG A 232 11.41 -11.73 21.18
C ARG A 232 10.25 -12.26 22.03
N GLU A 233 10.08 -11.72 23.23
CA GLU A 233 9.00 -12.06 24.16
C GLU A 233 7.64 -11.55 23.64
N GLU A 234 7.59 -10.33 23.09
CA GLU A 234 6.41 -9.76 22.44
C GLU A 234 5.99 -10.62 21.22
N TRP A 235 6.96 -11.04 20.40
CA TRP A 235 6.79 -11.97 19.28
C TRP A 235 6.28 -13.35 19.72
N ALA A 236 6.91 -13.95 20.74
CA ALA A 236 6.50 -15.27 21.26
C ALA A 236 5.09 -15.25 21.86
N ALA A 237 4.73 -14.16 22.56
CA ALA A 237 3.38 -13.98 23.11
C ALA A 237 2.33 -13.84 21.99
N ALA A 238 2.64 -13.13 20.90
CA ALA A 238 1.76 -13.02 19.73
C ALA A 238 1.60 -14.36 19.00
N HIS A 239 2.68 -15.12 18.84
CA HIS A 239 2.61 -16.49 18.30
C HIS A 239 1.71 -17.39 19.17
N ALA A 240 1.85 -17.35 20.50
CA ALA A 240 1.01 -18.12 21.42
C ALA A 240 -0.48 -17.75 21.31
N ARG A 241 -0.82 -16.45 21.19
CA ARG A 241 -2.22 -16.00 20.98
C ARG A 241 -2.79 -16.43 19.63
N LEU A 242 -1.98 -16.40 18.57
CA LEU A 242 -2.40 -16.89 17.24
C LEU A 242 -2.58 -18.41 17.22
N ALA A 243 -1.67 -19.16 17.85
CA ALA A 243 -1.75 -20.62 17.96
C ALA A 243 -2.98 -21.05 18.80
N ALA A 244 -3.27 -20.35 19.90
CA ALA A 244 -4.48 -20.57 20.69
C ALA A 244 -5.78 -20.31 19.91
N ARG A 245 -5.75 -19.43 18.90
CA ARG A 245 -6.84 -19.18 17.95
C ARG A 245 -6.80 -20.08 16.70
N GLY A 246 -5.82 -20.99 16.60
CA GLY A 246 -5.62 -21.87 15.45
C GLY A 246 -5.27 -21.14 14.15
N LEU A 247 -4.68 -19.95 14.23
CA LEU A 247 -4.32 -19.11 13.07
C LEU A 247 -2.88 -19.32 12.59
N VAL A 248 -2.04 -19.96 13.41
CA VAL A 248 -0.69 -20.45 13.07
C VAL A 248 -0.50 -21.83 13.70
N ALA A 249 0.53 -22.57 13.27
CA ALA A 249 0.88 -23.83 13.90
C ALA A 249 1.29 -23.64 15.37
N ALA A 250 0.97 -24.59 16.24
CA ALA A 250 1.41 -24.56 17.63
C ALA A 250 2.92 -24.79 17.76
N ASP A 251 3.49 -25.60 16.87
CA ASP A 251 4.90 -25.95 16.83
C ASP A 251 5.68 -24.90 16.03
N GLY A 252 6.57 -24.19 16.73
CA GLY A 252 7.62 -23.37 16.14
C GLY A 252 8.97 -23.82 16.66
N ASP A 253 9.62 -24.76 15.98
CA ASP A 253 10.97 -25.25 16.29
C ASP A 253 12.06 -24.26 15.84
N GLY A 254 11.95 -23.02 16.32
CA GLY A 254 12.91 -21.92 16.15
C GLY A 254 14.21 -22.08 16.96
N THR A 255 14.63 -23.32 17.26
CA THR A 255 15.89 -23.64 17.96
C THR A 255 16.72 -24.63 17.15
N GLY A 256 17.24 -24.16 16.02
CA GLY A 256 18.13 -24.91 15.13
C GLY A 256 19.21 -24.00 14.55
N THR A 257 20.45 -24.20 14.98
CA THR A 257 21.64 -23.45 14.55
C THR A 257 21.87 -23.50 13.03
N GLY A 258 22.16 -22.33 12.44
CA GLY A 258 23.24 -22.13 11.46
C GLY A 258 23.31 -22.99 10.17
N THR A 259 23.44 -22.29 9.05
CA THR A 259 23.91 -22.76 7.73
C THR A 259 23.01 -23.67 6.89
N GLY A 260 22.54 -23.11 5.77
CA GLY A 260 22.73 -23.73 4.46
C GLY A 260 21.55 -24.49 3.84
N THR A 261 21.33 -24.18 2.56
CA THR A 261 20.50 -24.93 1.58
C THR A 261 18.99 -25.00 1.85
N GLY A 262 18.21 -24.44 0.91
CA GLY A 262 16.76 -24.50 0.97
C GLY A 262 16.20 -25.79 0.39
N THR A 263 15.33 -26.47 1.15
CA THR A 263 14.28 -27.37 0.62
C THR A 263 13.12 -27.49 1.62
N GLY A 264 12.61 -26.34 2.07
CA GLY A 264 11.50 -26.24 3.03
C GLY A 264 10.16 -25.91 2.37
N ARG A 265 9.73 -26.66 1.35
CA ARG A 265 8.38 -26.50 0.77
C ARG A 265 7.33 -27.20 1.64
N GLY A 266 7.33 -26.87 2.94
CA GLY A 266 6.36 -27.33 3.92
C GLY A 266 4.96 -26.85 3.52
N THR A 267 3.99 -27.75 3.51
CA THR A 267 2.62 -27.47 3.05
C THR A 267 1.84 -26.67 4.09
N ALA A 268 2.05 -25.35 4.11
CA ALA A 268 1.20 -24.37 4.78
C ALA A 268 -0.18 -24.20 4.08
N THR A 269 -0.85 -25.33 3.83
CA THR A 269 -2.23 -25.42 3.34
C THR A 269 -3.20 -25.90 4.42
N GLY A 270 -2.69 -26.23 5.62
CA GLY A 270 -3.48 -26.48 6.82
C GLY A 270 -3.62 -25.22 7.66
N VAL A 271 -4.85 -24.73 7.80
CA VAL A 271 -5.29 -23.73 8.80
C VAL A 271 -4.64 -22.34 8.75
N VAL A 272 -4.49 -21.79 7.54
CA VAL A 272 -4.93 -20.40 7.32
C VAL A 272 -6.10 -20.47 6.34
N ARG A 273 -7.33 -20.25 6.81
CA ARG A 273 -8.46 -20.06 5.86
C ARG A 273 -8.06 -18.87 4.98
N PRO A 274 -8.03 -18.99 3.64
CA PRO A 274 -7.71 -17.86 2.78
C PRO A 274 -8.73 -16.76 3.08
N TRP A 275 -8.28 -15.72 3.77
CA TRP A 275 -9.10 -14.58 4.14
C TRP A 275 -9.61 -13.97 2.85
N LYS A 276 -10.92 -14.10 2.60
CA LYS A 276 -11.58 -13.39 1.50
C LYS A 276 -11.70 -11.94 1.96
N PRO A 277 -11.00 -10.99 1.33
CA PRO A 277 -11.26 -9.58 1.60
C PRO A 277 -12.73 -9.32 1.25
N ALA A 278 -13.48 -8.69 2.16
CA ALA A 278 -14.80 -8.20 1.81
C ALA A 278 -14.66 -7.22 0.62
N GLU A 279 -15.61 -7.27 -0.32
CA GLU A 279 -15.56 -6.56 -1.62
C GLU A 279 -15.76 -5.02 -1.50
N ALA A 280 -15.34 -4.42 -0.38
CA ALA A 280 -15.81 -3.14 0.12
C ALA A 280 -15.13 -1.88 -0.47
N CYS A 281 -14.40 -1.97 -1.58
CA CYS A 281 -13.67 -0.83 -2.19
C CYS A 281 -13.82 -0.71 -3.72
N ALA A 282 -14.70 -1.47 -4.36
CA ALA A 282 -14.91 -1.40 -5.81
C ALA A 282 -16.11 -0.51 -6.19
N ASN A 283 -15.93 0.82 -6.18
CA ASN A 283 -16.78 1.84 -6.83
C ASN A 283 -16.21 3.25 -6.55
N ARG A 284 -16.17 4.24 -7.44
CA ARG A 284 -16.80 4.47 -8.77
C ARG A 284 -15.85 5.30 -9.65
N SER A 285 -15.79 5.02 -10.95
CA SER A 285 -15.47 6.04 -11.97
C SER A 285 -15.95 5.60 -13.36
N SER A 286 -16.77 6.44 -13.99
CA SER A 286 -17.36 6.19 -15.31
C SER A 286 -16.54 6.89 -16.40
N GLY A 287 -16.01 6.12 -17.35
CA GLY A 287 -15.32 6.63 -18.54
C GLY A 287 -15.27 5.55 -19.62
N THR A 288 -15.64 5.91 -20.85
CA THR A 288 -15.81 4.98 -21.98
C THR A 288 -14.50 4.33 -22.44
N PRO A 289 -14.51 3.05 -22.88
CA PRO A 289 -13.31 2.36 -23.31
C PRO A 289 -12.92 2.71 -24.76
N THR A 290 -11.66 3.08 -24.98
CA THR A 290 -11.01 3.02 -26.30
C THR A 290 -10.16 1.75 -26.41
N ASN A 291 -10.29 1.07 -27.55
CA ASN A 291 -9.77 -0.28 -27.77
C ASN A 291 -8.30 -0.22 -28.23
N TRP A 292 -7.39 -0.96 -27.57
CA TRP A 292 -5.97 -1.02 -27.97
C TRP A 292 -5.64 -2.38 -28.65
N PRO A 293 -5.02 -2.39 -29.85
CA PRO A 293 -4.68 -3.63 -30.55
C PRO A 293 -3.43 -4.32 -29.97
N PRO A 294 -3.30 -5.65 -30.13
CA PRO A 294 -2.13 -6.38 -29.63
C PRO A 294 -0.86 -6.05 -30.43
N VAL A 295 0.26 -5.84 -29.74
CA VAL A 295 1.58 -5.64 -30.34
C VAL A 295 2.22 -7.01 -30.68
N PRO A 296 2.79 -7.23 -31.88
CA PRO A 296 3.37 -8.53 -32.24
C PRO A 296 4.69 -8.81 -31.50
N GLY A 297 4.94 -10.09 -31.19
CA GLY A 297 6.16 -10.52 -30.52
C GLY A 297 7.39 -10.55 -31.44
N GLY A 298 8.52 -10.06 -30.94
CA GLY A 298 9.84 -10.17 -31.57
C GLY A 298 10.81 -10.94 -30.68
N SER A 299 11.22 -12.13 -31.12
CA SER A 299 12.20 -12.97 -30.42
C SER A 299 13.63 -12.55 -30.75
N SER A 300 14.44 -12.23 -29.73
CA SER A 300 15.88 -12.53 -29.78
C SER A 300 16.44 -12.75 -28.37
N ALA A 301 17.23 -13.81 -28.20
CA ALA A 301 17.81 -14.17 -26.90
C ALA A 301 19.15 -13.46 -26.65
N ARG A 302 19.39 -13.04 -25.41
CA ARG A 302 20.73 -12.82 -24.85
C ARG A 302 20.80 -13.40 -23.42
N PRO A 303 21.98 -13.80 -22.94
CA PRO A 303 22.09 -14.51 -21.67
C PRO A 303 21.91 -13.55 -20.48
N THR A 304 21.15 -13.98 -19.48
CA THR A 304 21.05 -13.30 -18.18
C THR A 304 22.30 -13.56 -17.33
N PRO A 305 22.96 -12.53 -16.76
CA PRO A 305 23.93 -12.75 -15.69
C PRO A 305 23.22 -13.19 -14.40
N PRO A 306 23.85 -14.00 -13.53
CA PRO A 306 23.26 -14.41 -12.27
C PRO A 306 23.30 -13.27 -11.25
N GLY A 307 22.14 -12.80 -10.79
CA GLY A 307 22.06 -11.73 -9.78
C GLY A 307 20.88 -10.77 -9.98
N SER A 308 19.65 -11.29 -9.96
CA SER A 308 18.44 -10.44 -9.94
C SER A 308 18.09 -10.04 -8.49
N PRO A 309 18.05 -8.74 -8.14
CA PRO A 309 17.76 -8.30 -6.78
C PRO A 309 16.25 -8.36 -6.47
N THR A 310 15.86 -9.29 -5.60
CA THR A 310 14.50 -9.44 -5.06
C THR A 310 14.11 -8.36 -4.02
N CYS A 311 14.81 -7.23 -3.97
CA CYS A 311 14.74 -6.26 -2.86
C CYS A 311 13.48 -5.36 -2.83
N TRP A 312 12.74 -5.26 -3.93
CA TRP A 312 11.75 -4.19 -4.14
C TRP A 312 10.38 -4.41 -3.48
N ALA A 313 10.08 -5.60 -2.97
CA ALA A 313 8.71 -5.99 -2.60
C ALA A 313 8.30 -5.65 -1.16
N SER A 314 8.88 -4.62 -0.53
CA SER A 314 9.08 -4.66 0.93
C SER A 314 8.60 -3.49 1.78
N SER A 315 8.11 -2.41 1.17
CA SER A 315 7.56 -1.27 1.91
C SER A 315 6.03 -1.36 2.04
N GLY A 316 5.33 -1.91 1.04
CA GLY A 316 3.87 -1.92 0.91
C GLY A 316 3.11 -3.19 1.33
N TRP A 317 3.64 -3.98 2.28
CA TRP A 317 2.87 -5.07 2.93
C TRP A 317 2.13 -4.61 4.20
N LEU A 318 2.59 -3.53 4.82
CA LEU A 318 2.01 -2.82 5.99
C LEU A 318 2.27 -1.30 5.80
#